data_AF-A0A2H5F2Z4-F1
#
_entry.id   AF-A0A2H5F2Z4-F1
#
_cell.length_a   1.000
_cell.length_b   1.000
_cell.length_c   1.000
_cell.angle_alpha   90.00
_cell.angle_beta   90.00
_cell.angle_gamma   90.00
#
_symmetry.space_group_name_H-M   'P 1'
#
loop_
_entity.id
_entity.type
_entity.pdbx_description
1 polymer ?
#
loop_
_entity_poly.entity_id
_entity_poly.type
_entity_poly.pdbx_seq_one_letter_code
_entity_poly.pdbx_strand_id
1 'polypeptide(L)'
;MKIALLAAAAALLPVVAMAQDGLIAHDAYARASNPKSGAAFMVVENQGSTACTLQGVASDAAAKVELHSHQEVDGVMKMGPIEGGIEIAPGASHALERGGDHVMLMGLTEPLENGATVKLALDFGDCGGLDLEVPVDNDRQPKAAGAMDHSQMDHGKMDHSAHTGN
;
A
#
# COMPACT_ATOMS: atom_id res chain seq x y z
N MET A 1 -4.79 68.11 -10.23
CA MET A 1 -3.87 67.02 -9.84
C MET A 1 -4.08 65.85 -10.79
N LYS A 2 -3.06 65.45 -11.55
CA LYS A 2 -3.13 64.37 -12.54
C LYS A 2 -2.51 63.13 -11.90
N ILE A 3 -3.32 62.14 -11.56
CA ILE A 3 -2.86 60.89 -10.95
C ILE A 3 -2.57 59.92 -12.10
N ALA A 4 -1.30 59.58 -12.29
CA ALA A 4 -0.84 58.63 -13.29
C ALA A 4 -1.16 57.20 -12.82
N LEU A 5 -1.89 56.44 -13.65
CA LEU A 5 -2.07 55.00 -13.48
C LEU A 5 -0.76 54.28 -13.86
N LEU A 6 -0.15 53.57 -12.90
CA LEU A 6 0.80 52.50 -13.21
C LEU A 6 0.01 51.20 -13.39
N ALA A 7 0.01 50.66 -14.61
CA ALA A 7 -0.47 49.31 -14.89
C ALA A 7 0.65 48.31 -14.55
N ALA A 8 0.46 47.51 -13.51
CA ALA A 8 1.31 46.36 -13.22
C ALA A 8 0.79 45.17 -14.04
N ALA A 9 1.53 44.79 -15.09
CA ALA A 9 1.26 43.59 -15.86
C ALA A 9 1.77 42.37 -15.07
N ALA A 10 0.88 41.65 -14.39
CA ALA A 10 1.19 40.36 -13.79
C ALA A 10 1.28 39.31 -14.92
N ALA A 11 2.48 38.84 -15.21
CA ALA A 11 2.71 37.74 -16.14
C ALA A 11 2.18 36.44 -15.52
N LEU A 12 1.04 35.97 -16.01
CA LEU A 12 0.51 34.63 -15.74
C LEU A 12 1.37 33.62 -16.51
N LEU A 13 2.29 32.93 -15.82
CA LEU A 13 2.94 31.75 -16.37
C LEU A 13 1.93 30.60 -16.43
N PRO A 14 1.83 29.86 -17.54
CA PRO A 14 1.00 28.67 -17.59
C PRO A 14 1.62 27.59 -16.69
N VAL A 15 0.87 27.17 -15.67
CA VAL A 15 1.17 25.95 -14.93
C VAL A 15 0.95 24.80 -15.92
N VAL A 16 2.04 24.18 -16.36
CA VAL A 16 1.97 22.93 -17.11
C VAL A 16 1.55 21.86 -16.11
N ALA A 17 0.28 21.52 -16.10
CA ALA A 17 -0.22 20.32 -15.44
C ALA A 17 0.36 19.13 -16.22
N MET A 18 1.41 18.51 -15.69
CA MET A 18 1.84 17.19 -16.14
C MET A 18 0.61 16.28 -16.00
N ALA A 19 0.14 15.71 -17.10
CA ALA A 19 -0.92 14.72 -17.04
C ALA A 19 -0.41 13.58 -16.15
N GLN A 20 -1.16 13.23 -15.10
CA GLN A 20 -0.89 12.02 -14.33
C GLN A 20 -0.84 10.87 -15.34
N ASP A 21 0.26 10.11 -15.36
CA ASP A 21 0.68 9.20 -16.44
C ASP A 21 -0.21 7.94 -16.59
N GLY A 22 -1.53 8.09 -16.55
CA GLY A 22 -2.50 6.99 -16.55
C GLY A 22 -2.47 6.13 -15.28
N LEU A 23 -1.80 6.59 -14.22
CA LEU A 23 -1.76 5.89 -12.94
C LEU A 23 -3.10 6.03 -12.20
N ILE A 24 -3.70 4.90 -11.86
CA ILE A 24 -4.97 4.82 -11.15
C ILE A 24 -4.82 3.89 -9.96
N ALA A 25 -5.35 4.26 -8.80
CA ALA A 25 -5.49 3.35 -7.68
C ALA A 25 -6.96 3.09 -7.39
N HIS A 26 -7.30 1.85 -7.08
CA HIS A 26 -8.66 1.43 -6.75
C HIS A 26 -8.67 0.37 -5.65
N ASP A 27 -9.86 0.02 -5.15
CA ASP A 27 -10.05 -0.91 -4.04
C ASP A 27 -9.33 -0.51 -2.74
N ALA A 28 -8.95 0.76 -2.60
CA ALA A 28 -8.14 1.25 -1.50
C ALA A 28 -8.87 1.15 -0.14
N TYR A 29 -8.17 0.65 0.87
CA TYR A 29 -8.63 0.69 2.27
C TYR A 29 -7.44 0.65 3.23
N ALA A 30 -7.63 1.25 4.41
CA ALA A 30 -6.69 1.21 5.51
C ALA A 30 -7.29 0.43 6.68
N ARG A 31 -6.44 -0.13 7.53
CA ARG A 31 -6.86 -0.77 8.78
C ARG A 31 -5.81 -0.64 9.86
N ALA A 32 -6.27 -0.65 11.11
CA ALA A 32 -5.42 -0.76 12.27
C ALA A 32 -4.79 -2.17 12.35
N SER A 33 -3.49 -2.19 12.65
CA SER A 33 -2.77 -3.38 13.09
C SER A 33 -2.69 -3.40 14.62
N ASN A 34 -2.48 -2.24 15.23
CA ASN A 34 -2.55 -1.98 16.67
C ASN A 34 -2.81 -0.47 16.90
N PRO A 35 -2.92 0.03 18.14
CA PRO A 35 -3.22 1.45 18.40
C PRO A 35 -2.21 2.47 17.87
N LYS A 36 -1.00 2.05 17.46
CA LYS A 36 0.08 2.92 16.98
C LYS A 36 0.55 2.60 15.57
N SER A 37 -0.05 1.62 14.90
CA SER A 37 0.31 1.24 13.53
C SER A 37 -0.86 0.66 12.75
N GLY A 38 -0.81 0.82 11.45
CA GLY A 38 -1.78 0.28 10.52
C GLY A 38 -1.15 -0.04 9.19
N ALA A 39 -1.96 -0.55 8.27
CA ALA A 39 -1.55 -0.75 6.89
C ALA A 39 -2.65 -0.27 5.95
N ALA A 40 -2.23 0.25 4.79
CA ALA A 40 -3.11 0.56 3.69
C ALA A 40 -2.81 -0.36 2.49
N PHE A 41 -3.89 -0.73 1.82
CA PHE A 41 -3.96 -1.70 0.75
C PHE A 41 -4.75 -1.09 -0.40
N MET A 42 -4.36 -1.39 -1.63
CA MET A 42 -4.99 -0.89 -2.86
C MET A 42 -4.45 -1.67 -4.05
N VAL A 43 -5.11 -1.55 -5.20
CA VAL A 43 -4.53 -1.97 -6.48
C VAL A 43 -4.11 -0.74 -7.24
N VAL A 44 -2.85 -0.69 -7.67
CA VAL A 44 -2.32 0.38 -8.52
C VAL A 44 -2.23 -0.15 -9.94
N GLU A 45 -2.82 0.56 -10.89
CA GLU A 45 -2.83 0.25 -12.31
C GLU A 45 -2.11 1.35 -13.08
N ASN A 46 -1.23 0.95 -14.00
CA ASN A 46 -0.59 1.86 -14.93
C ASN A 46 -1.27 1.78 -16.29
N GLN A 47 -2.19 2.69 -16.58
CA GLN A 47 -2.84 2.82 -17.89
C GLN A 47 -2.04 3.70 -18.86
N GLY A 48 -0.84 4.13 -18.46
CA GLY A 48 0.09 4.89 -19.28
C GLY A 48 0.79 4.04 -20.34
N SER A 49 1.77 4.67 -21.00
CA SER A 49 2.57 4.04 -22.07
C SER A 49 4.03 3.76 -21.68
N THR A 50 4.42 4.17 -20.46
CA THR A 50 5.76 4.03 -19.88
C THR A 50 5.70 3.29 -18.56
N ALA A 51 6.77 2.59 -18.19
CA ALA A 51 6.86 1.96 -16.87
C ALA A 51 7.01 3.04 -15.79
N CYS A 52 6.35 2.83 -14.65
CA CYS A 52 6.38 3.77 -13.53
C CYS A 52 6.70 3.02 -12.24
N THR A 53 7.55 3.60 -11.40
CA THR A 53 8.01 2.95 -10.17
C THR A 53 7.46 3.66 -8.95
N LEU A 54 6.62 2.98 -8.17
CA LEU A 54 6.18 3.47 -6.86
C LEU A 54 7.38 3.44 -5.91
N GLN A 55 8.05 4.57 -5.77
CA GLN A 55 9.29 4.71 -5.00
C GLN A 55 9.05 5.15 -3.55
N GLY A 56 7.89 5.75 -3.27
CA GLY A 56 7.59 6.28 -1.96
C GLY A 56 6.10 6.49 -1.70
N VAL A 57 5.80 6.71 -0.43
CA VAL A 57 4.45 7.03 0.04
C VAL A 57 4.55 7.95 1.26
N ALA A 58 3.66 8.93 1.33
CA ALA A 58 3.57 9.88 2.44
C ALA A 58 2.14 9.99 2.97
N SER A 59 2.02 10.34 4.25
CA SER A 59 0.75 10.63 4.93
C SER A 59 1.01 11.48 6.16
N ASP A 60 0.06 12.34 6.52
CA ASP A 60 0.03 13.06 7.80
C ASP A 60 -0.55 12.22 8.96
N ALA A 61 -1.16 11.08 8.65
CA ALA A 61 -1.78 10.19 9.63
C ALA A 61 -0.77 9.39 10.48
N ALA A 62 0.53 9.40 10.12
CA ALA A 62 1.55 8.62 10.80
C ALA A 62 2.91 9.32 10.81
N ALA A 63 3.73 9.05 11.82
CA ALA A 63 5.08 9.58 11.93
C ALA A 63 6.04 9.01 10.86
N LYS A 64 5.78 7.80 10.37
CA LYS A 64 6.56 7.13 9.33
C LYS A 64 5.63 6.32 8.43
N VAL A 65 5.83 6.42 7.12
CA VAL A 65 5.09 5.65 6.12
C VAL A 65 6.08 4.98 5.18
N GLU A 66 5.91 3.68 4.93
CA GLU A 66 6.86 2.89 4.14
C GLU A 66 6.13 1.88 3.26
N LEU A 67 6.75 1.48 2.15
CA LEU A 67 6.34 0.32 1.36
C LEU A 67 6.99 -0.92 1.96
N HIS A 68 6.20 -1.91 2.36
CA HIS A 68 6.68 -3.15 2.96
C HIS A 68 6.27 -4.34 2.10
N SER A 69 7.10 -5.38 2.08
CA SER A 69 6.83 -6.65 1.39
C SER A 69 6.75 -7.80 2.38
N HIS A 70 6.05 -8.87 1.97
CA HIS A 70 6.13 -10.19 2.59
C HIS A 70 6.86 -11.11 1.62
N GLN A 71 8.15 -11.37 1.85
CA GLN A 71 8.92 -12.29 1.03
C GLN A 71 9.37 -13.49 1.83
N GLU A 72 9.19 -14.69 1.27
CA GLU A 72 9.83 -15.88 1.77
C GLU A 72 11.30 -15.87 1.33
N VAL A 73 12.22 -15.75 2.27
CA VAL A 73 13.65 -15.85 2.02
C VAL A 73 14.15 -17.07 2.80
N ASP A 74 14.58 -18.09 2.07
CA ASP A 74 15.10 -19.35 2.62
C ASP A 74 14.11 -20.08 3.57
N GLY A 75 12.82 -20.12 3.20
CA GLY A 75 11.77 -20.75 4.02
C GLY A 75 11.32 -19.91 5.23
N VAL A 76 11.84 -18.68 5.36
CA VAL A 76 11.47 -17.74 6.42
C VAL A 76 10.75 -16.55 5.81
N MET A 77 9.50 -16.35 6.23
CA MET A 77 8.75 -15.14 5.88
C MET A 77 9.38 -13.91 6.53
N LYS A 78 9.89 -13.00 5.71
CA LYS A 78 10.41 -11.70 6.15
C LYS A 78 9.44 -10.61 5.71
N MET A 79 8.95 -9.88 6.71
CA MET A 79 8.30 -8.58 6.51
C MET A 79 9.36 -7.50 6.63
N GLY A 80 9.43 -6.62 5.64
CA GLY A 80 10.40 -5.52 5.68
C GLY A 80 10.17 -4.47 4.59
N PRO A 81 10.85 -3.32 4.70
CA PRO A 81 10.75 -2.25 3.73
C PRO A 81 11.24 -2.71 2.34
N ILE A 82 10.59 -2.22 1.30
CA ILE A 82 11.00 -2.41 -0.10
C ILE A 82 11.99 -1.30 -0.45
N GLU A 83 13.23 -1.69 -0.69
CA GLU A 83 14.25 -0.78 -1.21
C GLU A 83 14.15 -0.69 -2.73
N GLY A 84 14.13 0.52 -3.29
CA GLY A 84 14.06 0.74 -4.75
C GLY A 84 12.65 0.85 -5.33
N GLY A 85 11.61 0.63 -4.53
CA GLY A 85 10.21 0.78 -4.95
C GLY A 85 9.64 -0.41 -5.72
N ILE A 86 8.46 -0.21 -6.31
CA ILE A 86 7.71 -1.22 -7.05
C ILE A 86 7.48 -0.73 -8.48
N GLU A 87 8.12 -1.37 -9.45
CA GLU A 87 7.91 -1.07 -10.86
C GLU A 87 6.57 -1.64 -11.36
N ILE A 88 5.81 -0.81 -12.07
CA ILE A 88 4.54 -1.15 -12.69
C ILE A 88 4.64 -0.86 -14.19
N ALA A 89 4.71 -1.93 -14.98
CA ALA A 89 4.80 -1.84 -16.44
C ALA A 89 3.53 -1.20 -17.06
N PRO A 90 3.62 -0.64 -18.28
CA PRO A 90 2.45 -0.13 -19.00
C PRO A 90 1.37 -1.22 -19.16
N GLY A 91 0.12 -0.89 -18.87
CA GLY A 91 -1.03 -1.79 -18.91
C GLY A 91 -1.04 -2.86 -17.82
N ALA A 92 -0.13 -2.80 -16.85
CA ALA A 92 -0.07 -3.74 -15.73
C ALA A 92 -0.71 -3.15 -14.47
N SER A 93 -0.99 -4.04 -13.51
CA SER A 93 -1.44 -3.67 -12.18
C SER A 93 -0.58 -4.36 -11.12
N HIS A 94 -0.38 -3.68 -10.00
CA HIS A 94 0.28 -4.21 -8.81
C HIS A 94 -0.68 -4.14 -7.61
N ALA A 95 -0.87 -5.27 -6.94
CA ALA A 95 -1.72 -5.35 -5.77
C ALA A 95 -0.89 -5.11 -4.49
N LEU A 96 -1.27 -4.08 -3.74
CA LEU A 96 -0.86 -3.90 -2.36
C LEU A 96 -1.91 -4.54 -1.46
N GLU A 97 -1.66 -5.76 -0.99
CA GLU A 97 -2.63 -6.61 -0.32
C GLU A 97 -2.12 -7.31 0.94
N ARG A 98 -3.05 -7.86 1.71
CA ARG A 98 -2.74 -8.58 2.95
C ARG A 98 -1.95 -9.84 2.65
N GLY A 99 -0.78 -9.98 3.28
CA GLY A 99 0.13 -11.10 3.05
C GLY A 99 1.07 -10.91 1.86
N GLY A 100 0.98 -9.77 1.15
CA GLY A 100 1.91 -9.33 0.13
C GLY A 100 2.48 -7.95 0.44
N ASP A 101 2.72 -7.18 -0.62
CA ASP A 101 3.18 -5.81 -0.52
C ASP A 101 2.10 -4.89 0.07
N HIS A 102 2.46 -3.89 0.85
CA HIS A 102 1.51 -2.97 1.47
C HIS A 102 2.17 -1.66 1.89
N VAL A 103 1.34 -0.63 2.11
CA VAL A 103 1.76 0.62 2.75
C VAL A 103 1.68 0.44 4.26
N MET A 104 2.81 0.50 4.95
CA MET A 104 2.90 0.42 6.41
C MET A 104 2.86 1.82 7.02
N LEU A 105 1.93 2.04 7.96
CA LEU A 105 1.76 3.28 8.72
C LEU A 105 2.28 3.06 10.15
N MET A 106 3.32 3.77 10.55
CA MET A 106 3.97 3.62 11.86
C MET A 106 3.96 4.92 12.65
N GLY A 107 3.58 4.81 13.93
CA GLY A 107 3.45 5.97 14.81
C GLY A 107 2.22 6.80 14.43
N LEU A 108 1.06 6.15 14.35
CA LEU A 108 -0.22 6.80 14.07
C LEU A 108 -0.46 8.00 15.00
N THR A 109 -0.87 9.12 14.40
CA THR A 109 -1.24 10.35 15.12
C THR A 109 -2.60 10.20 15.80
N GLU A 110 -3.52 9.50 15.13
CA GLU A 110 -4.86 9.13 15.63
C GLU A 110 -5.15 7.64 15.35
N PRO A 111 -5.99 6.98 16.16
CA PRO A 111 -6.43 5.61 15.88
C PRO A 111 -7.15 5.51 14.52
N LEU A 112 -6.90 4.42 13.78
CA LEU A 112 -7.63 4.13 12.55
C LEU A 112 -9.00 3.49 12.88
N GLU A 113 -10.00 4.31 13.12
CA GLU A 113 -11.38 3.90 13.38
C GLU A 113 -12.20 3.74 12.08
N ASN A 114 -13.18 2.83 12.08
CA ASN A 114 -14.05 2.62 10.91
C ASN A 114 -14.77 3.91 10.51
N GLY A 115 -14.78 4.20 9.21
CA GLY A 115 -15.39 5.41 8.65
C GLY A 115 -14.50 6.64 8.68
N ALA A 116 -13.30 6.58 9.27
CA ALA A 116 -12.27 7.58 9.08
C ALA A 116 -11.65 7.48 7.67
N THR A 117 -10.91 8.51 7.27
CA THR A 117 -10.20 8.57 5.99
C THR A 117 -8.75 8.94 6.21
N VAL A 118 -7.84 8.18 5.61
CA VAL A 118 -6.40 8.44 5.61
C VAL A 118 -6.01 9.02 4.25
N LYS A 119 -5.31 10.15 4.24
CA LYS A 119 -4.75 10.72 3.01
C LYS A 119 -3.39 10.12 2.73
N LEU A 120 -3.21 9.56 1.53
CA LEU A 120 -1.93 9.05 1.06
C LEU A 120 -1.50 9.83 -0.17
N ALA A 121 -0.22 10.17 -0.25
CA ALA A 121 0.42 10.64 -1.47
C ALA A 121 1.40 9.56 -1.93
N LEU A 122 1.09 8.92 -3.05
CA LEU A 122 1.99 7.96 -3.70
C LEU A 122 2.96 8.70 -4.61
N ASP A 123 4.25 8.40 -4.49
CA ASP A 123 5.31 9.00 -5.30
C ASP A 123 5.84 7.99 -6.31
N PHE A 124 5.65 8.28 -7.60
CA PHE A 124 6.14 7.49 -8.72
C PHE A 124 7.37 8.10 -9.41
N GLY A 125 8.03 9.08 -8.76
CA GLY A 125 9.19 9.76 -9.29
C GLY A 125 8.86 10.54 -10.56
N ASP A 126 9.49 10.15 -11.67
CA ASP A 126 9.34 10.83 -12.96
C ASP A 126 7.91 10.73 -13.54
N CYS A 127 7.14 9.70 -13.16
CA CYS A 127 5.73 9.57 -13.55
C CYS A 127 4.78 10.45 -12.70
N GLY A 128 5.32 11.18 -11.72
CA GLY A 128 4.57 12.09 -10.85
C GLY A 128 3.96 11.43 -9.61
N GLY A 129 2.96 12.09 -9.04
CA GLY A 129 2.33 11.68 -7.78
C GLY A 129 0.84 11.38 -7.93
N LEU A 130 0.34 10.51 -7.05
CA LEU A 130 -1.07 10.17 -6.95
C LEU A 130 -1.56 10.33 -5.50
N ASP A 131 -2.39 11.35 -5.29
CA ASP A 131 -3.05 11.59 -4.01
C ASP A 131 -4.34 10.76 -3.90
N LEU A 132 -4.51 10.10 -2.76
CA LEU A 132 -5.60 9.18 -2.48
C LEU A 132 -6.25 9.47 -1.13
N GLU A 133 -7.57 9.39 -1.10
CA GLU A 133 -8.35 9.33 0.14
C GLU A 133 -8.71 7.87 0.39
N VAL A 134 -8.09 7.27 1.41
CA VAL A 134 -8.19 5.85 1.72
C VAL A 134 -9.13 5.65 2.91
N PRO A 135 -10.32 5.06 2.74
CA PRO A 135 -11.23 4.82 3.85
C PRO A 135 -10.66 3.77 4.80
N VAL A 136 -10.91 3.96 6.09
CA VAL A 136 -10.58 2.96 7.12
C VAL A 136 -11.71 1.94 7.21
N ASP A 137 -11.35 0.68 6.98
CA ASP A 137 -12.24 -0.48 7.08
C ASP A 137 -11.51 -1.62 7.80
N ASN A 138 -11.69 -1.69 9.11
CA ASN A 138 -11.13 -2.73 9.97
C ASN A 138 -11.88 -4.06 9.85
N ASP A 139 -13.11 -4.05 9.35
CA ASP A 139 -13.96 -5.24 9.21
C ASP A 139 -13.72 -5.97 7.88
N ARG A 140 -12.97 -5.34 6.95
CA ARG A 140 -12.63 -5.92 5.66
C ARG A 140 -11.90 -7.24 5.82
N GLN A 141 -12.56 -8.29 5.34
CA GLN A 141 -11.96 -9.61 5.25
C GLN A 141 -10.92 -9.63 4.12
N PRO A 142 -9.80 -10.37 4.30
CA PRO A 142 -8.93 -10.64 3.17
C PRO A 142 -9.75 -11.27 2.04
N LYS A 143 -9.52 -10.83 0.79
CA LYS A 143 -9.96 -11.60 -0.37
C LYS A 143 -9.37 -12.99 -0.18
N ALA A 144 -10.19 -14.04 -0.25
CA ALA A 144 -9.76 -15.39 0.09
C ALA A 144 -8.61 -15.82 -0.84
N ALA A 145 -7.36 -15.65 -0.38
CA ALA A 145 -6.25 -16.43 -0.89
C ALA A 145 -6.59 -17.88 -0.55
N GLY A 146 -6.74 -18.71 -1.58
CA GLY A 146 -7.41 -20.01 -1.56
C GLY A 146 -7.41 -20.71 -0.21
N ALA A 147 -8.61 -21.02 0.29
CA ALA A 147 -8.81 -21.82 1.48
C ALA A 147 -7.91 -23.07 1.43
N MET A 148 -6.82 -23.06 2.20
CA MET A 148 -6.12 -24.30 2.51
C MET A 148 -7.02 -25.04 3.49
N ASP A 149 -7.77 -25.97 2.92
CA ASP A 149 -8.57 -26.96 3.60
C ASP A 149 -7.68 -27.78 4.55
N HIS A 150 -7.79 -27.53 5.85
CA HIS A 150 -7.19 -28.37 6.89
C HIS A 150 -8.07 -29.59 7.23
N SER A 151 -9.04 -29.96 6.39
CA SER A 151 -9.86 -31.16 6.55
C SER A 151 -9.16 -32.41 6.01
N GLN A 152 -8.08 -32.86 6.68
CA GLN A 152 -7.69 -34.28 6.79
C GLN A 152 -6.30 -34.41 7.41
N MET A 153 -6.21 -34.24 8.72
CA MET A 153 -5.20 -34.95 9.51
C MET A 153 -5.88 -36.20 10.04
N ASP A 154 -5.84 -37.27 9.26
CA ASP A 154 -6.13 -38.62 9.71
C ASP A 154 -5.10 -38.96 10.80
N HIS A 155 -5.53 -38.93 12.07
CA HIS A 155 -4.73 -39.45 13.18
C HIS A 155 -4.76 -40.98 13.12
N GLY A 156 -3.99 -41.52 12.16
CA GLY A 156 -3.66 -42.93 12.06
C GLY A 156 -3.08 -43.42 13.38
N LYS A 157 -3.78 -44.39 13.97
CA LYS A 157 -3.46 -45.18 15.16
C LYS A 157 -1.95 -45.33 15.43
N MET A 158 -1.52 -44.90 16.61
CA MET A 158 -0.29 -45.42 17.22
C MET A 158 -0.59 -46.76 17.89
N ASP A 159 -0.17 -47.84 17.22
CA ASP A 159 0.07 -49.16 17.81
C ASP A 159 1.31 -49.07 18.71
N HIS A 160 1.15 -49.34 20.00
CA HIS A 160 2.26 -49.61 20.90
C HIS A 160 2.48 -51.12 21.00
N SER A 161 3.34 -51.63 20.13
CA SER A 161 3.90 -52.98 20.25
C SER A 161 5.41 -52.91 20.45
N ALA A 162 5.86 -53.77 21.37
CA ALA A 162 7.22 -54.23 21.65
C ALA A 162 8.04 -53.50 22.74
N HIS A 163 8.11 -54.14 23.91
CA HIS A 163 9.40 -54.39 24.55
C HIS A 163 9.44 -55.81 25.16
N THR A 164 10.01 -56.75 24.43
CA THR A 164 10.85 -57.84 24.98
C THR A 164 12.08 -57.19 25.61
N GLY A 165 12.65 -57.56 26.75
CA GLY A 165 12.72 -58.82 27.48
C GLY A 165 14.19 -58.95 27.96
N ASN A 166 14.40 -59.17 29.26
CA ASN A 166 15.53 -59.89 29.86
C ASN A 166 15.19 -60.23 31.31
#